data_AF-A0A1E7XGP7-F1
#
_entry.id   AF-A0A1E7XGP7-F1
#
_cell.length_a   1.000
_cell.length_b   1.000
_cell.length_c   1.000
_cell.angle_alpha   90.00
_cell.angle_beta   90.00
_cell.angle_gamma   90.00
#
_symmetry.space_group_name_H-M   'P 1'
#
loop_
_entity.id
_entity.type
_entity.pdbx_description
1 polymer ?
#
loop_
_entity_poly.entity_id
_entity_poly.type
_entity_poly.pdbx_seq_one_letter_code
_entity_poly.pdbx_strand_id
1 'polypeptide(L)'
;MLNLISDVFVVLVAIEALFIMALEMFGSQTRVAQKAFNASASYLAIPETKASMANQGLYNGFIGVGILAGRFLFPANSVYPVLLLFVGFVVVAAIFGAMTVSKRILLTQGAPAIISLILLLLTH
;
A
#
# COMPACT_ATOMS: atom_id res chain seq x y z
N MET A 1 17.82 -17.78 -1.70
CA MET A 1 16.48 -18.08 -1.16
C MET A 1 15.86 -16.85 -0.48
N LEU A 2 16.53 -16.22 0.50
CA LEU A 2 16.02 -15.01 1.15
C LEU A 2 15.74 -13.84 0.18
N ASN A 3 16.59 -13.60 -0.83
CA ASN A 3 16.34 -12.53 -1.82
C ASN A 3 15.05 -12.76 -2.62
N LEU A 4 14.74 -14.02 -2.98
CA LEU A 4 13.49 -14.36 -3.65
C LEU A 4 12.27 -14.11 -2.73
N ILE A 5 12.39 -14.44 -1.45
CA ILE A 5 11.32 -14.19 -0.47
C ILE A 5 11.13 -12.67 -0.29
N SER A 6 12.21 -11.90 -0.20
CA SER A 6 12.19 -10.44 -0.15
C SER A 6 11.43 -9.86 -1.36
N ASP A 7 11.76 -10.33 -2.57
CA ASP A 7 11.10 -9.90 -3.81
C ASP A 7 9.60 -10.21 -3.83
N VAL A 8 9.20 -11.38 -3.34
CA VAL A 8 7.79 -11.75 -3.23
C VAL A 8 7.03 -10.78 -2.33
N PHE A 9 7.60 -10.41 -1.18
CA PHE A 9 6.97 -9.45 -0.27
C PHE A 9 6.96 -8.02 -0.83
N VAL A 10 8.02 -7.59 -1.51
CA VAL A 10 8.05 -6.30 -2.21
C VAL A 10 6.94 -6.21 -3.25
N VAL A 11 6.80 -7.24 -4.09
CA VAL A 11 5.74 -7.30 -5.11
C VAL A 11 4.36 -7.38 -4.46
N LEU A 12 4.20 -8.12 -3.36
CA LEU A 12 2.95 -8.20 -2.62
C LEU A 12 2.50 -6.82 -2.11
N VAL A 13 3.42 -6.04 -1.52
CA VAL A 13 3.12 -4.67 -1.05
C VAL A 13 2.73 -3.76 -2.21
N ALA A 14 3.40 -3.88 -3.36
CA ALA A 14 3.03 -3.12 -4.54
C ALA A 14 1.63 -3.47 -5.06
N ILE A 15 1.32 -4.78 -5.15
CA ILE A 15 0.00 -5.26 -5.57
C ILE A 15 -1.08 -4.78 -4.60
N GLU A 16 -0.81 -4.84 -3.30
CA GLU A 16 -1.73 -4.31 -2.29
C GLU A 16 -2.01 -2.82 -2.50
N ALA A 17 -0.98 -2.00 -2.70
CA ALA A 17 -1.14 -0.57 -2.94
C ALA A 17 -1.96 -0.27 -4.22
N LEU A 18 -1.72 -1.03 -5.29
CA LEU A 18 -2.49 -0.94 -6.54
C LEU A 18 -3.94 -1.44 -6.39
N PHE A 19 -4.15 -2.47 -5.57
CA PHE A 19 -5.49 -2.95 -5.25
C PHE A 19 -6.28 -1.91 -4.45
N ILE A 20 -5.65 -1.26 -3.46
CA ILE A 20 -6.25 -0.17 -2.69
C ILE A 20 -6.57 1.01 -3.62
N MET A 21 -5.64 1.41 -4.49
CA MET A 21 -5.89 2.43 -5.52
C MET A 21 -7.16 2.10 -6.32
N ALA A 22 -7.26 0.89 -6.87
CA ALA A 22 -8.40 0.50 -7.68
C ALA A 22 -9.71 0.53 -6.87
N LEU A 23 -9.67 0.08 -5.61
CA LEU A 23 -10.81 0.08 -4.71
C LEU A 23 -11.25 1.50 -4.34
N GLU A 24 -10.34 2.42 -4.10
CA GLU A 24 -10.64 3.81 -3.72
C GLU A 24 -11.10 4.66 -4.91
N MET A 25 -10.49 4.49 -6.08
CA MET A 25 -10.80 5.28 -7.27
C MET A 25 -12.06 4.80 -7.99
N PHE A 26 -12.19 3.48 -8.18
CA PHE A 26 -13.23 2.90 -9.04
C PHE A 26 -14.25 2.07 -8.24
N GLY A 27 -13.82 1.48 -7.13
CA GLY A 27 -14.61 0.54 -6.34
C GLY A 27 -15.22 1.10 -5.05
N SER A 28 -15.19 2.43 -4.83
CA SER A 28 -15.46 3.03 -3.52
C SER A 28 -16.88 2.79 -2.99
N GLN A 29 -17.84 2.47 -3.86
CA GLN A 29 -19.23 2.17 -3.46
C GLN A 29 -19.51 0.67 -3.27
N THR A 30 -18.53 -0.21 -3.48
CA THR A 30 -18.70 -1.66 -3.36
C THR A 30 -18.79 -2.11 -1.90
N ARG A 31 -19.37 -3.31 -1.67
CA ARG A 31 -19.35 -3.95 -0.34
C ARG A 31 -17.94 -4.25 0.16
N VAL A 32 -16.99 -4.45 -0.77
CA VAL A 32 -15.58 -4.66 -0.44
C VAL A 32 -14.98 -3.39 0.16
N ALA A 33 -15.21 -2.24 -0.47
CA ALA A 33 -14.77 -0.94 0.06
C ALA A 33 -15.37 -0.65 1.44
N GLN A 34 -16.67 -0.87 1.63
CA GLN A 34 -17.33 -0.71 2.94
C GLN A 34 -16.66 -1.54 4.04
N LYS A 35 -16.32 -2.80 3.75
CA LYS A 35 -15.64 -3.69 4.70
C LYS A 35 -14.17 -3.34 4.92
N ALA A 36 -13.48 -2.85 3.89
CA ALA A 36 -12.06 -2.49 3.96
C ALA A 36 -11.86 -1.21 4.77
N PHE A 37 -12.67 -0.18 4.50
CA PHE A 37 -12.56 1.14 5.14
C PHE A 37 -13.45 1.30 6.38
N ASN A 38 -14.20 0.27 6.76
CA ASN A 38 -15.15 0.29 7.87
C ASN A 38 -16.13 1.49 7.77
N ALA A 39 -16.65 1.71 6.55
CA ALA A 39 -17.44 2.89 6.19
C ALA A 39 -18.86 2.49 5.75
N SER A 40 -19.85 3.33 6.04
CA SER A 40 -21.23 3.11 5.62
C SER A 40 -21.43 3.41 4.13
N ALA A 41 -22.41 2.75 3.50
CA ALA A 41 -22.77 3.02 2.12
C ALA A 41 -23.20 4.50 1.90
N SER A 42 -23.89 5.10 2.88
CA SER A 42 -24.30 6.51 2.81
C SER A 42 -23.12 7.47 2.85
N TYR A 43 -22.09 7.18 3.65
CA TYR A 43 -20.87 7.98 3.71
C TYR A 43 -20.08 7.92 2.39
N LEU A 44 -19.93 6.72 1.81
CA LEU A 44 -19.22 6.50 0.55
C LEU A 44 -19.97 7.06 -0.68
N ALA A 45 -21.27 7.31 -0.54
CA ALA A 45 -22.09 7.93 -1.58
C ALA A 45 -21.96 9.46 -1.64
N ILE A 46 -21.37 10.10 -0.62
CA ILE A 46 -21.12 11.54 -0.61
C ILE A 46 -20.11 11.89 -1.74
N PRO A 47 -20.43 12.82 -2.65
CA PRO A 47 -19.57 13.17 -3.78
C PRO A 47 -18.15 13.60 -3.37
N GLU A 48 -18.03 14.39 -2.31
CA GLU A 48 -16.76 14.88 -1.77
C GLU A 48 -15.93 13.74 -1.17
N THR A 49 -16.57 12.81 -0.47
CA THR A 49 -15.92 11.59 0.04
C THR A 49 -15.38 10.76 -1.12
N LYS A 50 -16.17 10.55 -2.18
CA LYS A 50 -15.76 9.81 -3.37
C LYS A 50 -14.55 10.46 -4.06
N ALA A 51 -14.57 11.79 -4.23
CA ALA A 51 -13.46 12.52 -4.83
C ALA A 51 -12.19 12.46 -3.95
N SER A 52 -12.33 12.62 -2.64
CA SER A 52 -11.23 12.53 -1.68
C SER A 52 -10.61 11.13 -1.67
N MET A 53 -11.42 10.07 -1.65
CA MET A 53 -10.94 8.70 -1.74
C MET A 53 -10.24 8.43 -3.07
N ALA A 54 -10.80 8.88 -4.20
CA ALA A 54 -10.13 8.71 -5.48
C ALA A 54 -8.75 9.38 -5.51
N ASN A 55 -8.60 10.55 -4.90
CA ASN A 55 -7.31 11.21 -4.77
C ASN A 55 -6.34 10.43 -3.87
N GLN A 56 -6.81 9.93 -2.72
CA GLN A 56 -6.03 9.05 -1.83
C GLN A 56 -5.58 7.76 -2.56
N GLY A 57 -6.48 7.17 -3.33
CA GLY A 57 -6.22 6.02 -4.18
C GLY A 57 -5.13 6.27 -5.18
N LEU A 58 -5.15 7.43 -5.85
CA LEU A 58 -4.11 7.79 -6.81
C LEU A 58 -2.72 7.85 -6.16
N TYR A 59 -2.60 8.39 -4.94
CA TYR A 59 -1.33 8.36 -4.20
C TYR A 59 -0.89 6.94 -3.86
N ASN A 60 -1.80 6.07 -3.40
CA ASN A 60 -1.51 4.63 -3.22
C ASN A 60 -1.03 4.00 -4.53
N GLY A 61 -1.60 4.41 -5.66
CA GLY A 61 -1.16 4.03 -7.00
C GLY A 61 0.29 4.41 -7.29
N PHE A 62 0.67 5.65 -7.00
CA PHE A 62 2.05 6.12 -7.15
C PHE A 62 3.03 5.30 -6.30
N ILE A 63 2.64 4.90 -5.10
CA ILE A 63 3.45 4.03 -4.25
C ILE A 63 3.62 2.65 -4.90
N GLY A 64 2.53 2.00 -5.33
CA GLY A 64 2.60 0.68 -5.95
C GLY A 64 3.44 0.69 -7.24
N VAL A 65 3.24 1.68 -8.11
CA VAL A 65 4.06 1.86 -9.33
C VAL A 65 5.52 2.17 -8.96
N GLY A 66 5.77 3.01 -7.96
CA GLY A 66 7.10 3.34 -7.47
C GLY A 66 7.88 2.13 -6.96
N ILE A 67 7.22 1.22 -6.25
CA ILE A 67 7.81 -0.05 -5.79
C ILE A 67 8.16 -0.95 -6.99
N LEU A 68 7.24 -1.16 -7.93
CA LEU A 68 7.51 -1.99 -9.11
C LEU A 68 8.61 -1.41 -10.00
N ALA A 69 8.55 -0.10 -10.26
CA ALA A 69 9.58 0.60 -11.03
C ALA A 69 10.94 0.53 -10.32
N GLY A 70 10.96 0.77 -9.01
CA GLY A 70 12.16 0.65 -8.17
C GLY A 70 12.77 -0.74 -8.23
N ARG A 71 11.95 -1.80 -8.28
CA ARG A 71 12.45 -3.18 -8.33
C ARG A 71 12.92 -3.63 -9.71
N PHE A 72 12.21 -3.25 -10.76
CA PHE A 72 12.34 -3.86 -12.10
C PHE A 72 12.90 -2.94 -13.18
N LEU A 73 12.80 -1.61 -13.00
CA LEU A 73 13.17 -0.64 -14.04
C LEU A 73 14.40 0.20 -13.67
N PHE A 74 14.67 0.38 -12.36
CA PHE A 74 15.78 1.20 -11.90
C PHE A 74 17.12 0.43 -11.90
N PRO A 75 18.26 1.15 -12.02
CA PRO A 75 19.59 0.55 -11.91
C PRO A 75 19.80 -0.19 -10.59
N ALA A 76 20.62 -1.25 -10.61
CA ALA A 76 20.81 -2.16 -9.47
C ALA A 76 21.23 -1.44 -8.18
N ASN A 77 22.07 -0.41 -8.27
CA ASN A 77 22.52 0.38 -7.12
C ASN A 77 21.44 1.29 -6.52
N SER A 78 20.33 1.51 -7.23
CA SER A 78 19.19 2.33 -6.77
C SER A 78 18.05 1.50 -6.21
N VAL A 79 17.99 0.19 -6.49
CA VAL A 79 16.88 -0.69 -6.09
C VAL A 79 16.64 -0.62 -4.58
N TYR A 80 17.66 -0.88 -3.77
CA TYR A 80 17.52 -0.91 -2.32
C TYR A 80 17.08 0.41 -1.68
N PRO A 81 17.75 1.56 -1.91
CA PRO A 81 17.33 2.82 -1.29
C PRO A 81 15.92 3.23 -1.73
N VAL A 82 15.52 2.92 -2.97
CA VAL A 82 14.17 3.22 -3.46
C VAL A 82 13.13 2.31 -2.81
N LEU A 83 13.39 1.00 -2.70
CA LEU A 83 12.48 0.08 -2.04
C LEU A 83 12.35 0.38 -0.55
N LEU A 84 13.45 0.70 0.15
CA LEU A 84 13.40 1.17 1.53
C LEU A 84 12.50 2.40 1.69
N LEU A 85 12.62 3.37 0.78
CA LEU A 85 11.83 4.59 0.83
C LEU A 85 10.33 4.31 0.65
N PHE A 86 9.96 3.64 -0.44
CA PHE A 86 8.55 3.41 -0.77
C PHE A 86 7.87 2.41 0.18
N VAL A 87 8.53 1.29 0.52
CA VAL A 87 8.00 0.36 1.52
C VAL A 87 7.95 1.03 2.89
N GLY A 88 8.94 1.86 3.23
CA GLY A 88 8.94 2.68 4.44
C GLY A 88 7.74 3.62 4.52
N PHE A 89 7.35 4.28 3.42
CA PHE A 89 6.13 5.08 3.37
C PHE A 89 4.87 4.26 3.67
N VAL A 90 4.77 3.04 3.14
CA VAL A 90 3.64 2.14 3.45
C VAL A 90 3.62 1.79 4.94
N VAL A 91 4.76 1.48 5.54
CA VAL A 91 4.86 1.18 6.98
C VAL A 91 4.39 2.39 7.82
N VAL A 92 4.87 3.59 7.51
CA VAL A 92 4.47 4.82 8.22
C VAL A 92 2.97 5.09 8.06
N ALA A 93 2.44 4.97 6.84
CA ALA A 93 1.02 5.13 6.56
C ALA A 93 0.17 4.10 7.31
N ALA A 94 0.60 2.84 7.36
CA ALA A 94 -0.11 1.79 8.06
C ALA A 94 -0.14 2.02 9.59
N ILE A 95 0.97 2.47 10.18
CA ILE A 95 1.03 2.85 11.60
C ILE A 95 0.08 4.02 11.87
N PHE A 96 0.14 5.07 11.06
CA PHE A 96 -0.73 6.24 11.21
C PHE A 96 -2.22 5.87 11.06
N GLY A 97 -2.57 5.11 10.03
CA GLY A 97 -3.92 4.60 9.81
C GLY A 97 -4.41 3.68 10.93
N ALA A 98 -3.53 2.87 11.51
CA ALA A 98 -3.88 2.02 12.65
C ALA A 98 -4.21 2.81 13.92
N MET A 99 -3.55 3.95 14.14
CA MET A 99 -3.81 4.84 15.28
C MET A 99 -5.05 5.72 15.08
N THR A 100 -5.38 6.08 13.84
CA THR A 100 -6.40 7.11 13.55
C THR A 100 -7.71 6.54 12.99
N VAL A 101 -7.67 5.44 12.24
CA VAL A 101 -8.83 4.89 11.52
C VAL A 101 -9.21 3.52 12.04
N SER A 102 -8.29 2.54 11.98
CA SER A 102 -8.58 1.16 12.40
C SER A 102 -7.32 0.34 12.60
N LYS A 103 -7.20 -0.32 13.76
CA LYS A 103 -6.10 -1.26 14.07
C LYS A 103 -5.92 -2.36 13.02
N ARG A 104 -6.97 -2.67 12.24
CA ARG A 104 -6.93 -3.66 11.15
C ARG A 104 -5.98 -3.25 10.02
N ILE A 105 -5.73 -1.96 9.83
CA ILE A 105 -4.81 -1.44 8.81
C ILE A 105 -3.38 -1.95 9.07
N LEU A 106 -2.96 -2.03 10.34
CA LEU A 106 -1.64 -2.57 10.67
C LEU A 106 -1.51 -4.04 10.25
N LEU A 107 -2.58 -4.82 10.32
CA LEU A 107 -2.56 -6.23 9.94
C LEU A 107 -2.68 -6.44 8.42
N THR A 108 -3.46 -5.60 7.74
CA THR A 108 -3.72 -5.74 6.31
C THR A 108 -2.60 -5.12 5.47
N GLN A 109 -2.29 -3.85 5.72
CA GLN A 109 -1.24 -3.10 5.00
C GLN A 109 0.11 -3.13 5.73
N GLY A 110 0.09 -3.00 7.05
CA GLY A 110 1.32 -2.91 7.84
C GLY A 110 2.12 -4.20 7.85
N ALA A 111 1.47 -5.35 8.05
CA ALA A 111 2.14 -6.64 8.15
C ALA A 111 2.96 -7.00 6.90
N PRO A 112 2.42 -6.99 5.66
CA PRO A 112 3.22 -7.28 4.48
C PRO A 112 4.35 -6.25 4.28
N ALA A 113 4.09 -4.96 4.54
CA ALA A 113 5.10 -3.91 4.40
C ALA A 113 6.23 -4.02 5.44
N ILE A 114 5.91 -4.30 6.70
CA ILE A 114 6.90 -4.50 7.77
C ILE A 114 7.74 -5.75 7.49
N ILE A 115 7.12 -6.86 7.08
CA ILE A 115 7.86 -8.07 6.70
C ILE A 115 8.77 -7.78 5.51
N SER A 116 8.26 -7.10 4.47
CA SER A 116 9.07 -6.67 3.33
C SER A 116 10.25 -5.80 3.76
N LEU A 117 10.03 -4.84 4.64
CA LEU A 117 11.07 -3.93 5.13
C LEU A 117 12.16 -4.70 5.90
N ILE A 118 11.77 -5.60 6.81
CA ILE A 118 12.71 -6.44 7.56
C ILE A 118 13.53 -7.30 6.59
N LEU A 119 12.89 -7.93 5.60
CA LEU A 119 13.58 -8.76 4.62
C LEU A 119 14.56 -7.94 3.77
N LEU A 120 14.18 -6.73 3.33
CA LEU A 120 15.08 -5.82 2.63
C LEU A 120 16.32 -5.49 3.47
N LEU A 121 16.15 -5.18 4.76
CA LEU A 121 17.25 -4.89 5.68
C LEU A 121 18.18 -6.08 5.94
N LEU A 122 17.68 -7.31 5.79
CA LEU A 122 18.45 -8.55 5.99
C LEU A 122 19.12 -9.08 4.71
N THR A 123 18.72 -8.60 3.53
CA THR A 123 19.14 -9.15 2.22
C THR A 123 19.99 -8.23 1.37
N HIS A 124 20.23 -7.00 1.84
CA HIS A 124 21.10 -6.02 1.23
C HIS A 124 22.41 -5.88 2.02
#